data_AF-A0A2E8WM35-F1
#
_entry.id   AF-A0A2E8WM35-F1
#
_cell.length_a   1.000
_cell.length_b   1.000
_cell.length_c   1.000
_cell.angle_alpha   90.00
_cell.angle_beta   90.00
_cell.angle_gamma   90.00
#
_symmetry.space_group_name_H-M   'P 1'
#
loop_
_entity.id
_entity.type
_entity.pdbx_description
1 polymer ?
#
loop_
_entity_poly.entity_id
_entity_poly.type
_entity_poly.pdbx_seq_one_letter_code
_entity_poly.pdbx_strand_id
1 'polypeptide(L)'
;MLLAGDLNEALVVYRDLYARNLDADSLKTSYRHALLASRLDTAQVDNLLREERSRFADAIALRLEGGQPGKLAPSFILTDLDGYSIALQAFRGRVVVLNFWASWCSPCLAEIPILNELHMDFSAHSV
;
A
#
# COMPACT_ATOMS: atom_id res chain seq x y z
N MET A 1 32.13 -19.83 10.42
CA MET A 1 32.02 -19.51 8.99
C MET A 1 30.61 -18.97 8.76
N LEU A 2 30.41 -17.67 9.03
CA LEU A 2 29.11 -17.00 8.96
C LEU A 2 29.04 -16.25 7.63
N LEU A 3 27.98 -16.52 6.89
CA LEU A 3 27.71 -16.00 5.55
C LEU A 3 27.44 -14.49 5.64
N ALA A 4 28.31 -13.70 5.01
CA ALA A 4 28.02 -12.31 4.69
C ALA A 4 27.08 -12.29 3.48
N GLY A 5 25.77 -12.16 3.71
CA GLY A 5 24.81 -11.92 2.64
C GLY A 5 24.87 -10.47 2.17
N ASP A 6 24.94 -10.25 0.86
CA ASP A 6 24.90 -8.93 0.22
C ASP A 6 23.49 -8.30 0.38
N LEU A 7 23.41 -6.96 0.44
CA LEU A 7 22.16 -6.19 0.55
C LEU A 7 21.15 -6.58 -0.54
N ASN A 8 21.63 -6.91 -1.74
CA ASN A 8 20.79 -7.38 -2.84
C ASN A 8 20.05 -8.68 -2.50
N GLU A 9 20.72 -9.60 -1.82
CA GLU A 9 20.13 -10.87 -1.38
C GLU A 9 19.08 -10.63 -0.29
N ALA A 10 19.38 -9.71 0.64
CA ALA A 10 18.44 -9.33 1.69
C ALA A 10 17.19 -8.61 1.15
N LEU A 11 17.33 -7.77 0.11
CA LEU A 11 16.21 -7.11 -0.56
C LEU A 11 15.34 -8.10 -1.34
N VAL A 12 15.94 -9.11 -1.98
CA VAL A 12 15.21 -10.20 -2.65
C VAL A 12 14.39 -11.00 -1.64
N VAL A 13 14.98 -11.34 -0.50
CA VAL A 13 14.29 -12.01 0.62
C VAL A 13 13.19 -11.12 1.18
N TYR A 14 13.45 -9.84 1.42
CA TYR A 14 12.43 -8.88 1.88
C TYR A 14 11.23 -8.82 0.93
N ARG A 15 11.47 -8.75 -0.38
CA ARG A 15 10.41 -8.72 -1.40
C ARG A 15 9.60 -10.02 -1.43
N ASP A 16 10.26 -11.17 -1.31
CA ASP A 16 9.59 -12.48 -1.25
C ASP A 16 8.77 -12.63 0.05
N LEU A 17 9.30 -12.18 1.19
CA LEU A 17 8.60 -12.17 2.48
C LEU A 17 7.39 -11.24 2.48
N TYR A 18 7.50 -10.06 1.85
CA TYR A 18 6.39 -9.13 1.66
C TYR A 18 5.31 -9.74 0.75
N ALA A 19 5.71 -10.37 -0.36
CA ALA A 19 4.79 -11.06 -1.26
C ALA A 19 4.07 -12.26 -0.60
N ARG A 20 4.66 -12.84 0.45
CA ARG A 20 4.09 -13.94 1.24
C ARG A 20 3.25 -13.48 2.44
N ASN A 21 3.03 -12.17 2.59
CA ASN A 21 2.17 -11.57 3.61
C ASN A 21 2.48 -12.01 5.05
N LEU A 22 3.77 -12.18 5.36
CA LEU A 22 4.23 -12.46 6.72
C LEU A 22 4.12 -11.19 7.58
N ASP A 23 3.95 -11.40 8.89
CA ASP A 23 3.66 -10.34 9.85
C ASP A 23 4.72 -9.22 9.86
N ALA A 24 4.33 -8.05 10.36
CA ALA A 24 5.19 -6.86 10.41
C ALA A 24 6.49 -7.09 11.21
N ASP A 25 6.53 -8.06 12.14
CA ASP A 25 7.73 -8.37 12.91
C ASP A 25 8.73 -9.20 12.10
N SER A 26 8.24 -10.10 11.23
CA SER A 26 9.04 -10.83 10.24
C SER A 26 9.66 -9.87 9.20
N LEU A 27 8.91 -8.86 8.76
CA LEU A 27 9.42 -7.81 7.86
C LEU A 27 10.44 -6.90 8.56
N LYS A 28 10.17 -6.45 9.80
CA LYS A 28 11.13 -5.67 10.60
C LYS A 28 12.42 -6.45 10.89
N THR A 29 12.31 -7.76 11.10
CA THR A 29 13.47 -8.63 11.38
C THR A 29 14.35 -8.80 10.15
N SER A 30 13.75 -9.08 8.98
CA SER A 30 14.52 -9.18 7.73
C SER A 30 15.15 -7.84 7.33
N TYR A 31 14.44 -6.73 7.52
CA TYR A 31 14.97 -5.39 7.30
C TYR A 31 16.12 -5.04 8.26
N ARG A 32 16.00 -5.38 9.55
CA ARG A 32 17.10 -5.24 10.53
C ARG A 32 18.30 -6.10 10.15
N HIS A 33 18.10 -7.33 9.68
CA HIS A 33 19.18 -8.19 9.21
C HIS A 33 19.89 -7.60 7.98
N ALA A 34 19.14 -7.05 7.02
CA ALA A 34 19.69 -6.34 5.86
C ALA A 34 20.53 -5.12 6.27
N LEU A 35 20.02 -4.32 7.21
CA LEU A 35 20.73 -3.17 7.79
C LEU A 35 22.02 -3.57 8.50
N LEU A 36 21.95 -4.58 9.36
CA LEU A 36 23.09 -5.05 10.15
C LEU A 36 24.15 -5.68 9.25
N ALA A 37 23.75 -6.37 8.17
CA ALA A 37 24.66 -6.92 7.18
C ALA A 37 25.35 -5.84 6.32
N SER A 38 24.66 -4.73 6.04
CA SER A 38 25.15 -3.65 5.17
C SER A 38 25.99 -2.58 5.91
N ARG A 39 26.12 -2.68 7.24
CA ARG A 39 26.83 -1.70 8.10
C ARG A 39 26.36 -0.26 7.89
N LEU A 40 25.09 -0.08 7.56
CA LEU A 40 24.53 1.25 7.36
C LEU A 40 24.12 1.86 8.70
N ASP A 41 24.40 3.15 8.86
CA ASP A 41 23.83 3.93 9.95
C ASP A 41 22.37 4.33 9.66
N THR A 42 21.67 4.81 10.68
CA THR A 42 20.25 5.18 10.58
C THR A 42 20.01 6.27 9.51
N ALA A 43 20.92 7.21 9.33
CA ALA A 43 20.76 8.29 8.36
C ALA A 43 20.90 7.77 6.92
N GLN A 44 21.83 6.84 6.69
CA GLN A 44 22.00 6.16 5.40
C GLN A 44 20.75 5.35 5.04
N VAL A 45 20.13 4.72 6.03
CA VAL A 45 18.89 3.94 5.86
C VAL A 45 17.71 4.84 5.54
N ASP A 46 17.57 5.96 6.25
CA ASP A 46 16.52 6.95 5.97
C ASP A 46 16.67 7.58 4.58
N ASN A 47 17.91 7.80 4.13
CA ASN A 47 18.19 8.26 2.76
C ASN A 47 17.76 7.21 1.72
N LEU A 48 18.13 5.94 1.91
CA LEU A 48 17.76 4.86 0.99
C LEU A 48 16.24 4.66 0.92
N LEU A 49 15.54 4.70 2.05
CA LEU A 49 14.07 4.62 2.09
C LEU A 49 13.43 5.81 1.36
N ARG A 50 13.98 7.02 1.52
CA ARG A 50 13.50 8.21 0.79
C ARG A 50 13.71 8.09 -0.71
N GLU A 51 14.87 7.59 -1.15
CA GLU A 51 15.19 7.38 -2.56
C GLU A 51 14.31 6.30 -3.21
N GLU A 52 14.15 5.15 -2.56
CA GLU A 52 13.22 4.10 -3.02
C GLU A 52 11.79 4.61 -3.13
N ARG A 53 11.32 5.38 -2.12
CA ARG A 53 9.98 5.97 -2.14
C ARG A 53 9.81 6.98 -3.28
N SER A 54 10.82 7.79 -3.57
CA SER A 54 10.81 8.72 -4.71
C SER A 54 10.77 7.97 -6.03
N ARG A 55 11.63 6.95 -6.20
CA ARG A 55 11.66 6.12 -7.42
C ARG A 55 10.33 5.43 -7.69
N PHE A 56 9.69 4.91 -6.64
CA PHE A 56 8.38 4.29 -6.75
C PHE A 56 7.29 5.32 -7.11
N ALA A 57 7.33 6.51 -6.50
CA ALA A 57 6.41 7.60 -6.83
C ALA A 57 6.56 8.07 -8.29
N ASP A 58 7.80 8.23 -8.77
CA ASP A 58 8.09 8.66 -10.15
C ASP A 58 7.67 7.59 -11.18
N ALA A 59 7.94 6.31 -10.88
CA ALA A 59 7.55 5.20 -11.75
C ALA A 59 6.03 5.04 -11.86
N ILE A 60 5.30 5.32 -10.79
CA ILE A 60 3.83 5.35 -10.78
C ILE A 60 3.31 6.58 -11.53
N ALA A 61 3.87 7.77 -11.27
CA ALA A 61 3.44 9.02 -11.90
C ALA A 61 3.61 9.00 -13.43
N LEU A 62 4.65 8.35 -13.94
CA LEU A 62 4.90 8.22 -15.39
C LEU A 62 3.88 7.33 -16.11
N ARG A 63 3.14 6.48 -15.37
CA ARG A 63 2.22 5.47 -15.93
C ARG A 63 0.75 5.72 -15.67
N LEU A 64 0.39 6.65 -14.78
CA LEU A 64 -1.00 6.88 -14.39
C LEU A 64 -1.53 8.21 -14.94
N GLU A 65 -2.45 8.16 -15.89
CA GLU A 65 -3.21 9.32 -16.38
C GLU A 65 -4.32 9.77 -15.38
N GLY A 66 -4.32 9.28 -14.14
CA GLY A 66 -5.26 9.69 -13.10
C GLY A 66 -4.86 9.26 -11.69
N GLY A 67 -5.63 9.69 -10.69
CA GLY A 67 -5.29 9.50 -9.27
C GLY A 67 -4.40 10.62 -8.69
N GLN A 68 -4.15 11.69 -9.45
CA GLN A 68 -3.48 12.90 -8.96
C GLN A 68 -4.47 13.82 -8.24
N PRO A 69 -4.08 14.45 -7.12
CA PRO A 69 -4.91 15.46 -6.45
C PRO A 69 -5.38 16.56 -7.41
N GLY A 70 -6.67 16.90 -7.36
CA GLY A 70 -7.28 17.92 -8.22
C GLY A 70 -7.56 17.49 -9.66
N LYS A 71 -7.17 16.28 -10.07
CA LYS A 71 -7.60 15.67 -11.34
C LYS A 71 -8.82 14.79 -11.13
N LEU A 72 -9.56 14.55 -12.20
CA LEU A 72 -10.66 13.59 -12.17
C LEU A 72 -10.12 12.18 -11.92
N ALA A 73 -10.78 11.44 -11.04
CA ALA A 73 -10.49 10.02 -10.86
C ALA A 73 -10.78 9.25 -12.17
N PRO A 74 -9.95 8.24 -12.53
CA PRO A 74 -10.21 7.39 -13.68
C PRO A 74 -11.59 6.73 -13.64
N SER A 75 -12.25 6.67 -14.79
CA SER A 75 -13.55 6.02 -14.91
C SER A 75 -13.42 4.50 -14.86
N PHE A 76 -14.25 3.85 -14.06
CA PHE A 76 -14.43 2.40 -14.08
C PHE A 76 -15.88 2.02 -13.78
N ILE A 77 -16.21 0.79 -14.16
CA ILE A 77 -17.47 0.10 -13.83
C ILE A 77 -17.07 -1.22 -13.19
N LEU A 78 -17.65 -1.52 -12.04
CA LEU A 78 -17.47 -2.78 -11.31
C LEU A 78 -18.81 -3.49 -11.17
N THR A 79 -18.75 -4.79 -10.90
CA THR A 79 -19.92 -5.58 -10.54
C THR A 79 -19.92 -5.76 -9.02
N ASP A 80 -21.05 -5.51 -8.37
CA ASP A 80 -21.20 -5.76 -6.95
C ASP A 80 -21.46 -7.25 -6.64
N LEU A 81 -21.68 -7.55 -5.36
CA LEU A 81 -21.89 -8.93 -4.89
C LEU A 81 -23.24 -9.52 -5.34
N ASP A 82 -24.20 -8.68 -5.71
CA ASP A 82 -25.52 -9.08 -6.18
C ASP A 82 -25.59 -9.17 -7.72
N GLY A 83 -24.50 -8.83 -8.40
CA GLY A 83 -24.38 -8.89 -9.87
C GLY A 83 -24.75 -7.58 -10.59
N TYR A 84 -25.02 -6.49 -9.87
CA TYR A 84 -25.34 -5.21 -10.48
C TYR A 84 -24.09 -4.42 -10.86
N SER A 85 -24.19 -3.66 -11.95
CA SER A 85 -23.13 -2.77 -12.40
C SER A 85 -23.14 -1.46 -11.61
N ILE A 86 -22.00 -1.14 -11.00
CA ILE A 86 -21.74 0.12 -10.29
C ILE A 86 -20.70 0.92 -11.07
N ALA A 87 -21.07 2.11 -11.54
CA ALA A 87 -20.18 3.04 -12.22
C ALA A 87 -19.69 4.13 -11.24
N LEU A 88 -18.39 4.44 -11.23
CA LEU A 88 -17.85 5.50 -10.36
C LEU A 88 -18.54 6.86 -10.59
N GLN A 89 -18.96 7.14 -11.82
CA GLN A 89 -19.61 8.41 -12.18
C GLN A 89 -20.95 8.60 -11.46
N ALA A 90 -21.61 7.53 -11.02
CA ALA A 90 -22.86 7.61 -10.29
C ALA A 90 -22.71 8.31 -8.92
N PHE A 91 -21.49 8.38 -8.38
CA PHE A 91 -21.19 9.02 -7.10
C PHE A 91 -20.70 10.47 -7.23
N ARG A 92 -20.77 11.07 -8.42
CA ARG A 92 -20.40 12.48 -8.63
C ARG A 92 -21.15 13.40 -7.66
N GLY A 93 -20.43 14.36 -7.09
CA GLY A 93 -20.96 15.30 -6.10
C GLY A 93 -20.89 14.80 -4.65
N ARG A 94 -20.49 13.53 -4.44
CA ARG A 94 -20.27 12.97 -3.10
C ARG A 94 -18.79 12.74 -2.85
N VAL A 95 -18.38 12.80 -1.59
CA VAL A 95 -17.07 12.30 -1.18
C VAL A 95 -17.12 10.78 -1.23
N VAL A 96 -16.15 10.18 -1.91
CA VAL A 96 -16.04 8.72 -2.06
C VAL A 96 -14.69 8.27 -1.52
N VAL A 97 -14.72 7.34 -0.57
CA VAL A 97 -13.53 6.61 -0.11
C VAL A 97 -13.51 5.27 -0.83
N LEU A 98 -12.46 5.03 -1.62
CA LEU A 98 -12.28 3.77 -2.36
C LEU A 98 -11.21 2.92 -1.66
N ASN A 99 -11.60 1.73 -1.20
CA ASN A 99 -10.71 0.78 -0.54
C ASN A 99 -10.42 -0.42 -1.45
N PHE A 100 -9.16 -0.63 -1.82
CA PHE A 100 -8.71 -1.80 -2.58
C PHE A 100 -8.20 -2.87 -1.62
N TRP A 101 -8.96 -3.93 -1.41
CA TRP A 101 -8.65 -4.99 -0.45
C TRP A 101 -8.92 -6.38 -1.02
N ALA A 102 -8.50 -7.40 -0.28
CA ALA A 102 -8.80 -8.79 -0.58
C ALA A 102 -8.95 -9.60 0.71
N SER A 103 -9.68 -10.71 0.65
CA SER A 103 -9.95 -11.59 1.81
C SER A 103 -8.69 -12.19 2.46
N TRP A 104 -7.59 -12.26 1.70
CA TRP A 104 -6.29 -12.76 2.15
C TRP A 104 -5.33 -11.64 2.56
N CYS A 105 -5.74 -10.36 2.47
CA CYS A 105 -4.92 -9.23 2.85
C CYS A 105 -5.07 -8.93 4.35
N SER A 106 -4.22 -9.56 5.17
CA SER A 106 -4.17 -9.35 6.63
C SER A 106 -4.20 -7.86 7.07
N PRO A 107 -3.32 -6.96 6.56
CA PRO A 107 -3.38 -5.55 6.96
C PRO A 107 -4.70 -4.87 6.55
N CYS A 108 -5.22 -5.18 5.35
CA CYS A 108 -6.50 -4.63 4.92
C CYS A 108 -7.65 -5.06 5.85
N LEU A 109 -7.66 -6.33 6.30
CA LEU A 109 -8.67 -6.83 7.25
C LEU A 109 -8.61 -6.08 8.59
N ALA A 110 -7.42 -5.71 9.04
CA ALA A 110 -7.24 -4.92 10.25
C ALA A 110 -7.76 -3.47 10.12
N GLU A 111 -7.82 -2.92 8.90
CA GLU A 111 -8.31 -1.56 8.61
C GLU A 111 -9.84 -1.50 8.47
N ILE A 112 -10.51 -2.60 8.09
CA ILE A 112 -11.97 -2.64 7.85
C ILE A 112 -12.80 -2.09 9.03
N PRO A 113 -12.54 -2.44 10.31
CA PRO A 113 -13.33 -1.92 11.43
C PRO A 113 -13.32 -0.38 11.49
N ILE A 114 -12.17 0.23 11.22
CA ILE A 114 -11.98 1.69 11.24
C ILE A 114 -12.75 2.33 10.07
N LEU A 115 -12.70 1.73 8.89
CA LEU A 115 -13.45 2.21 7.72
C LEU A 115 -14.97 2.07 7.91
N ASN A 116 -15.43 1.04 8.61
CA ASN A 116 -16.85 0.87 8.95
C ASN A 116 -17.33 1.94 9.92
N GLU A 117 -16.53 2.26 10.94
CA GLU A 117 -16.81 3.37 11.87
C GLU A 117 -16.87 4.71 11.13
N LEU A 118 -15.89 4.98 10.27
CA LEU A 118 -15.89 6.17 9.42
C LEU A 118 -17.16 6.24 8.54
N HIS A 119 -17.57 5.12 7.95
CA HIS A 119 -18.81 5.09 7.16
C HIS A 119 -20.03 5.45 8.00
N MET A 120 -20.14 4.90 9.22
CA MET A 120 -21.24 5.20 10.13
C MET A 120 -21.28 6.69 10.49
N ASP A 121 -20.15 7.27 10.88
CA ASP A 121 -20.07 8.68 11.28
C ASP A 121 -20.51 9.63 10.17
N PHE A 122 -20.09 9.35 8.93
CA PHE A 122 -20.38 10.20 7.77
C PHE A 122 -21.72 9.88 7.10
N SER A 123 -22.29 8.68 7.31
CA SER A 123 -23.65 8.37 6.84
C SER A 123 -24.72 9.24 7.50
N ALA A 124 -24.49 9.69 8.74
CA ALA A 124 -25.35 10.62 9.47
C ALA A 124 -25.27 12.06 8.95
N HIS A 125 -24.24 12.41 8.17
CA HIS A 125 -23.95 13.76 7.69
C HIS A 125 -24.21 13.87 6.18
N SER A 126 -25.45 13.61 5.76
CA SER A 126 -25.88 13.75 4.37
C SER A 126 -25.77 15.23 3.93
N VAL A 127 -24.65 15.60 3.31
CA VAL A 127 -24.46 16.87 2.57
C VAL A 127 -24.47 16.59 1.08
#